data_AF-A0A7K0M7X0-F1
#
_entry.id   AF-A0A7K0M7X0-F1
#
_cell.length_a   1.000
_cell.length_b   1.000
_cell.length_c   1.000
_cell.angle_alpha   90.00
_cell.angle_beta   90.00
_cell.angle_gamma   90.00
#
_symmetry.space_group_name_H-M   'P 1'
#
loop_
_entity.id
_entity.type
_entity.pdbx_description
1 polymer ?
#
loop_
_entity_poly.entity_id
_entity_poly.type
_entity_poly.pdbx_seq_one_letter_code
_entity_poly.pdbx_strand_id
1 'polypeptide(L)'
;MQTRPSRADRPEIDLRRLVAGFLRMAPDVAIVGEVRDREALPLLLTLSSGVTGYTTIHAGSARTALTRLRFVAQLSDAASDLPVAALNNLVSEAVDLVVHTERGPNGPQVTEILAVEDHTAGPEAVQFTTTELFKRQGDSGKLRPTGLLPLRATQELARHGFDARMLCAVEEEQR
;
A
#
# COMPACT_ATOMS: atom_id res chain seq x y z
N MET A 1 14.22 5.37 13.54
CA MET A 1 13.70 6.56 14.25
C MET A 1 12.60 6.11 15.20
N GLN A 2 12.38 6.78 16.33
CA GLN A 2 11.36 6.37 17.32
C GLN A 2 10.54 7.57 17.78
N THR A 3 9.22 7.37 17.91
CA THR A 3 8.31 8.38 18.47
C THR A 3 8.58 8.58 19.96
N ARG A 4 8.30 9.77 20.47
CA ARG A 4 8.51 10.10 21.88
C ARG A 4 7.49 11.13 22.35
N PRO A 5 6.77 10.89 23.45
CA PRO A 5 5.84 11.87 24.00
C PRO A 5 6.56 13.14 24.47
N SER A 6 5.81 14.22 24.64
CA SER A 6 6.31 15.46 25.23
C SER A 6 6.67 15.26 26.71
N ARG A 7 7.66 16.03 27.17
CA ARG A 7 8.03 16.18 28.58
C ARG A 7 8.38 17.64 28.85
N ALA A 8 8.48 18.04 30.12
CA ALA A 8 8.80 19.42 30.49
C ALA A 8 10.12 19.93 29.87
N ASP A 9 11.08 19.04 29.63
CA ASP A 9 12.40 19.34 29.08
C ASP A 9 12.50 19.19 27.55
N ARG A 10 11.47 18.69 26.86
CA ARG A 10 11.55 18.36 25.42
C ARG A 10 10.19 18.25 24.73
N PRO A 11 10.07 18.74 23.48
CA PRO A 11 8.83 18.62 22.70
C PRO A 11 8.57 17.17 22.30
N GLU A 12 7.33 16.88 21.91
CA GLU A 12 6.92 15.62 21.29
C GLU A 12 7.65 15.38 19.95
N ILE A 13 7.86 14.10 19.66
CA ILE A 13 8.27 13.60 18.34
C ILE A 13 7.21 12.58 17.92
N ASP A 14 6.28 13.03 17.09
CA ASP A 14 5.27 12.18 16.48
C ASP A 14 5.80 11.51 15.19
N LEU A 15 5.01 10.57 14.66
CA LEU A 15 5.40 9.85 13.45
C LEU A 15 5.46 10.78 12.23
N ARG A 16 4.54 11.75 12.13
CA ARG A 16 4.55 12.78 11.08
C ARG A 16 5.89 13.49 11.00
N ARG A 17 6.44 13.93 12.14
CA ARG A 17 7.73 14.62 12.20
C ARG A 17 8.89 13.71 11.79
N LEU A 18 8.87 12.45 12.21
CA LEU A 18 9.89 11.48 11.83
C LEU A 18 9.86 11.19 10.33
N VAL A 19 8.68 10.95 9.77
CA VAL A 19 8.47 10.71 8.34
C VAL A 19 8.93 11.94 7.57
N ALA A 20 8.41 13.13 7.88
CA ALA A 20 8.83 14.37 7.19
C ALA A 20 10.35 14.64 7.27
N GLY A 21 11.00 14.33 8.40
CA GLY A 21 12.45 14.47 8.55
C GLY A 21 13.23 13.44 7.73
N PHE A 22 12.83 12.17 7.80
CA PHE A 22 13.46 11.07 7.09
C PHE A 22 13.42 11.26 5.57
N LEU A 23 12.29 11.71 5.03
CA LEU A 23 12.11 11.86 3.58
C LEU A 23 12.98 13.00 3.00
N ARG A 24 13.50 13.91 3.84
CA ARG A 24 14.47 14.94 3.43
C ARG A 24 15.91 14.42 3.37
N MET A 25 16.15 13.18 3.80
CA MET A 25 17.47 12.56 3.80
C MET A 25 17.76 11.78 2.51
N ALA A 26 16.89 11.91 1.48
CA ALA A 26 16.97 11.16 0.22
C ALA A 26 17.13 9.63 0.44
N PRO A 27 16.19 9.00 1.15
CA PRO A 27 16.29 7.57 1.43
C PRO A 27 16.09 6.73 0.17
N ASP A 28 16.85 5.64 0.03
CA ASP A 28 16.60 4.64 -1.01
C ASP A 28 15.32 3.83 -0.74
N VAL A 29 15.06 3.55 0.54
CA VAL A 29 13.89 2.76 0.98
C VAL A 29 13.24 3.41 2.21
N ALA A 30 11.94 3.68 2.11
CA ALA A 30 11.12 4.20 3.20
C ALA A 30 10.28 3.09 3.86
N ILE A 31 10.55 2.80 5.13
CA ILE A 31 9.76 1.83 5.91
C ILE A 31 9.06 2.57 7.04
N VAL A 32 7.73 2.60 6.98
CA VAL A 32 6.88 3.11 8.05
C VAL A 32 6.16 1.92 8.68
N GLY A 33 6.31 1.73 9.99
CA GLY A 33 5.77 0.53 10.64
C GLY A 33 4.26 0.40 10.43
N GLU A 34 3.50 1.41 10.85
CA GLU A 34 2.05 1.47 10.68
C GLU A 34 1.64 2.92 10.46
N VAL A 35 0.77 3.16 9.47
CA VAL A 35 0.13 4.45 9.23
C VAL A 35 -1.26 4.45 9.86
N ARG A 36 -1.52 5.47 10.67
CA ARG A 36 -2.74 5.69 11.45
C ARG A 36 -3.38 7.04 11.20
N ASP A 37 -2.60 8.08 10.91
CA ASP A 37 -3.09 9.45 10.81
C ASP A 37 -2.26 10.32 9.83
N ARG A 38 -1.78 11.49 10.28
CA ARG A 38 -1.26 12.59 9.45
C ARG A 38 0.03 12.29 8.69
N GLU A 39 0.73 11.22 9.03
CA GLU A 39 1.91 10.72 8.32
C GLU A 39 1.60 10.09 6.96
N ALA A 40 0.34 9.75 6.70
CA ALA A 40 -0.08 9.09 5.48
C ALA A 40 0.24 9.91 4.22
N LEU A 41 -0.13 11.19 4.19
CA LEU A 41 0.08 12.04 3.02
C LEU A 41 1.58 12.25 2.69
N PRO A 42 2.45 12.62 3.65
CA PRO A 42 3.90 12.69 3.39
C PRO A 42 4.50 11.38 2.89
N LEU A 43 4.05 10.24 3.43
CA LEU A 43 4.47 8.93 2.94
C LEU A 43 4.05 8.73 1.48
N LEU A 44 2.76 8.92 1.17
CA LEU A 44 2.22 8.76 -0.18
C LEU A 44 2.94 9.63 -1.21
N LEU A 45 3.15 10.92 -0.90
CA LEU A 45 3.89 11.85 -1.76
C LEU A 45 5.33 11.41 -2.03
N THR A 46 5.94 10.70 -1.09
CA THR A 46 7.30 10.19 -1.28
C THR A 46 7.31 8.94 -2.14
N LEU A 47 6.42 8.00 -1.86
CA LEU A 47 6.31 6.78 -2.67
C LEU A 47 5.96 7.10 -4.12
N SER A 48 5.04 8.05 -4.36
CA SER A 48 4.67 8.48 -5.72
C SER A 48 5.81 9.17 -6.47
N SER A 49 6.85 9.64 -5.78
CA SER A 49 8.06 10.22 -6.40
C SER A 49 9.13 9.20 -6.80
N GLY A 50 8.84 7.90 -6.65
CA GLY A 50 9.74 6.81 -7.05
C GLY A 50 10.62 6.26 -5.93
N VAL A 51 10.44 6.72 -4.68
CA VAL A 51 11.12 6.11 -3.52
C VAL A 51 10.45 4.77 -3.21
N THR A 52 11.24 3.71 -3.13
CA THR A 52 10.72 2.40 -2.72
C THR A 52 10.26 2.47 -1.28
N GLY A 53 9.11 1.87 -0.94
CA GLY A 53 8.73 1.82 0.46
C GLY A 53 7.64 0.85 0.83
N TYR A 54 7.48 0.70 2.14
CA TYR A 54 6.63 -0.29 2.77
C TYR A 54 5.93 0.35 3.96
N THR A 55 4.65 0.02 4.13
CA THR A 55 3.91 0.36 5.33
C THR A 55 2.86 -0.69 5.65
N THR A 56 2.39 -0.69 6.90
CA THR A 56 1.16 -1.38 7.27
C THR A 56 0.04 -0.38 7.57
N ILE A 57 -1.20 -0.83 7.43
CA ILE A 57 -2.40 -0.11 7.83
C ILE A 57 -3.46 -1.13 8.25
N HIS A 58 -4.21 -0.83 9.30
CA HIS A 58 -5.25 -1.73 9.78
C HIS A 58 -6.50 -1.66 8.89
N ALA A 59 -6.85 -2.74 8.19
CA ALA A 59 -8.01 -2.82 7.32
C ALA A 59 -8.58 -4.25 7.31
N GLY A 60 -9.84 -4.40 6.90
CA GLY A 60 -10.52 -5.71 6.85
C GLY A 60 -10.41 -6.43 5.50
N SER A 61 -9.76 -5.80 4.52
CA SER A 61 -9.45 -6.36 3.21
C SER A 61 -8.38 -5.50 2.52
N ALA A 62 -7.75 -6.03 1.48
CA ALA A 62 -6.78 -5.27 0.69
C ALA A 62 -7.42 -4.03 0.04
N ARG A 63 -8.66 -4.15 -0.46
CA ARG A 63 -9.39 -3.01 -1.05
C ARG A 63 -9.74 -1.95 0.00
N THR A 64 -10.16 -2.36 1.20
CA THR A 64 -10.45 -1.40 2.28
C THR A 64 -9.19 -0.73 2.81
N ALA A 65 -8.01 -1.37 2.70
CA ALA A 65 -6.73 -0.76 3.03
C ALA A 65 -6.45 0.49 2.17
N LEU A 66 -6.67 0.40 0.85
CA LEU A 66 -6.51 1.56 -0.06
C LEU A 66 -7.48 2.69 0.29
N THR A 67 -8.76 2.36 0.50
CA THR A 67 -9.78 3.33 0.91
C THR A 67 -9.43 4.00 2.24
N ARG A 68 -8.93 3.22 3.21
CA ARG A 68 -8.52 3.74 4.51
C ARG A 68 -7.28 4.62 4.40
N LEU A 69 -6.30 4.22 3.59
CA LEU A 69 -5.08 5.00 3.36
C LEU A 69 -5.41 6.37 2.75
N ARG A 70 -6.31 6.41 1.75
CA ARG A 70 -6.84 7.66 1.20
C ARG A 70 -7.53 8.51 2.28
N PHE A 71 -8.37 7.88 3.09
CA PHE A 71 -9.10 8.57 4.15
C PHE A 71 -8.16 9.21 5.18
N VAL A 72 -7.17 8.48 5.71
CA VAL A 72 -6.23 9.05 6.68
C VAL A 72 -5.32 10.11 6.05
N ALA A 73 -4.97 9.98 4.77
CA ALA A 73 -4.26 11.03 4.05
C ALA A 73 -5.07 12.32 3.93
N GLN A 74 -6.40 12.21 3.73
CA GLN A 74 -7.32 13.34 3.69
C GLN A 74 -7.41 14.11 5.02
N LEU A 75 -7.12 13.45 6.16
CA LEU A 75 -7.10 14.10 7.47
C LEU A 75 -5.84 14.94 7.72
N SER A 76 -4.86 14.89 6.81
CA SER A 76 -3.67 15.74 6.90
C SER A 76 -4.02 17.20 6.60
N ASP A 77 -3.48 18.15 7.36
CA ASP A 77 -3.75 19.58 7.16
C ASP A 77 -3.37 20.05 5.74
N ALA A 78 -2.37 19.41 5.12
CA ALA A 78 -1.93 19.71 3.77
C ALA A 78 -2.83 19.12 2.67
N ALA A 79 -3.83 18.29 3.03
CA ALA A 79 -4.82 17.73 2.11
C ALA A 79 -6.13 18.53 2.04
N SER A 80 -6.30 19.55 2.89
CA SER A 80 -7.58 20.26 3.10
C SER A 80 -8.26 20.75 1.82
N ASP A 81 -7.46 21.09 0.81
CA ASP A 81 -7.93 21.63 -0.47
C ASP A 81 -7.81 20.63 -1.64
N LEU A 82 -7.38 19.40 -1.38
CA LEU A 82 -7.20 18.40 -2.43
C LEU A 82 -8.54 17.72 -2.76
N PRO A 83 -8.98 17.72 -4.04
CA PRO A 83 -10.11 16.92 -4.47
C PRO A 83 -9.89 15.43 -4.15
N VAL A 84 -10.97 14.71 -3.82
CA VAL A 84 -10.90 13.26 -3.57
C VAL A 84 -10.26 12.51 -4.73
N ALA A 85 -10.52 12.94 -5.97
CA ALA A 85 -9.91 12.38 -7.18
C ALA A 85 -8.38 12.51 -7.17
N ALA A 86 -7.82 13.63 -6.71
CA ALA A 86 -6.38 13.83 -6.61
C ALA A 86 -5.75 12.89 -5.57
N LEU A 87 -6.40 12.71 -4.41
CA LEU A 87 -5.96 11.74 -3.41
C LEU A 87 -6.10 10.29 -3.91
N ASN A 88 -7.12 10.00 -4.71
CA ASN A 88 -7.31 8.69 -5.31
C ASN A 88 -6.17 8.37 -6.28
N ASN A 89 -5.83 9.31 -7.17
CA ASN A 89 -4.69 9.19 -8.08
C ASN A 89 -3.38 9.03 -7.31
N LEU A 90 -3.15 9.85 -6.27
CA LEU A 90 -1.95 9.77 -5.45
C LEU A 90 -1.78 8.38 -4.81
N VAL A 91 -2.85 7.80 -4.27
CA VAL A 91 -2.80 6.44 -3.71
C VAL A 91 -2.56 5.40 -4.79
N SER A 92 -3.22 5.52 -5.95
CA SER A 92 -2.97 4.62 -7.08
C SER A 92 -1.52 4.69 -7.54
N GLU A 93 -0.92 5.87 -7.66
CA GLU A 93 0.48 6.07 -8.05
C GLU A 93 1.45 5.52 -7.00
N ALA A 94 1.19 5.78 -5.72
CA ALA A 94 2.08 5.46 -4.61
C ALA A 94 2.11 3.98 -4.20
N VAL A 95 1.07 3.21 -4.52
CA VAL A 95 0.92 1.82 -4.05
C VAL A 95 0.90 0.89 -5.25
N ASP A 96 1.84 -0.05 -5.33
CA ASP A 96 1.84 -1.08 -6.39
C ASP A 96 1.10 -2.35 -5.97
N LEU A 97 1.28 -2.77 -4.72
CA LEU A 97 0.77 -4.03 -4.18
C LEU A 97 0.16 -3.84 -2.80
N VAL A 98 -0.90 -4.60 -2.53
CA VAL A 98 -1.50 -4.72 -1.20
C VAL A 98 -1.57 -6.19 -0.83
N VAL A 99 -0.84 -6.56 0.23
CA VAL A 99 -0.90 -7.90 0.83
C VAL A 99 -1.78 -7.80 2.08
N HIS A 100 -2.93 -8.45 2.05
CA HIS A 100 -3.82 -8.47 3.20
C HIS A 100 -3.61 -9.74 4.03
N THR A 101 -3.58 -9.57 5.34
CA THR A 101 -3.35 -10.65 6.30
C THR A 101 -4.42 -10.68 7.36
N GLU A 102 -4.84 -11.87 7.75
CA GLU A 102 -5.73 -12.11 8.88
C GLU A 102 -5.08 -13.08 9.86
N ARG A 103 -5.59 -13.11 11.10
CA ARG A 103 -5.14 -14.10 12.10
C ARG A 103 -6.02 -15.35 11.99
N GLY A 104 -5.48 -16.39 11.36
CA GLY A 104 -6.11 -17.70 11.29
C GLY A 104 -5.81 -18.56 12.53
N PRO A 105 -6.31 -19.81 12.55
CA PRO A 105 -6.12 -20.74 13.67
C PRO A 105 -4.65 -21.01 14.01
N ASN A 106 -3.77 -20.99 13.01
CA ASN A 106 -2.33 -21.28 13.16
C ASN A 106 -1.44 -20.02 13.18
N GLY A 107 -2.04 -18.82 13.26
CA GLY A 107 -1.32 -17.55 13.23
C GLY A 107 -1.67 -16.68 12.02
N PRO A 108 -0.88 -15.62 11.77
CA PRO A 108 -1.08 -14.72 10.64
C PRO A 108 -1.00 -15.47 9.30
N GLN A 109 -1.95 -15.20 8.42
CA GLN A 109 -2.01 -15.79 7.08
C GLN A 109 -2.41 -14.72 6.06
N VAL A 110 -1.78 -14.75 4.89
CA VAL A 110 -2.17 -13.90 3.75
C VAL A 110 -3.50 -14.38 3.20
N THR A 111 -4.50 -13.51 3.08
CA THR A 111 -5.82 -13.89 2.55
C THR A 111 -6.03 -13.44 1.09
N GLU A 112 -5.44 -12.31 0.71
CA GLU A 112 -5.45 -11.83 -0.68
C GLU A 112 -4.21 -10.96 -0.97
N ILE A 113 -3.84 -10.92 -2.24
CA ILE A 113 -2.82 -10.00 -2.77
C ILE A 113 -3.44 -9.29 -3.97
N LEU A 114 -3.49 -7.96 -3.90
CA LEU A 114 -3.95 -7.11 -5.00
C LEU A 114 -2.77 -6.36 -5.60
N ALA A 115 -2.76 -6.25 -6.93
CA ALA A 115 -2.03 -5.21 -7.63
C ALA A 115 -2.94 -4.01 -7.84
N VAL A 116 -2.40 -2.82 -7.63
CA VAL A 116 -3.09 -1.57 -7.88
C VAL A 116 -2.78 -1.16 -9.32
N GLU A 117 -3.82 -0.82 -10.06
CA GLU A 117 -3.70 -0.35 -11.44
C GLU A 117 -3.77 1.16 -11.50
N ASP A 118 -3.39 1.72 -12.64
CA ASP A 118 -3.64 3.12 -12.93
C ASP A 118 -5.13 3.45 -12.84
N HIS A 119 -5.43 4.67 -12.41
CA HIS A 119 -6.81 5.12 -12.32
C HIS A 119 -7.40 5.32 -13.72
N THR A 120 -8.14 4.32 -14.19
CA THR A 120 -8.77 4.29 -15.53
C THR A 120 -10.20 4.81 -15.55
N ALA A 121 -10.77 5.09 -14.37
CA ALA A 121 -12.15 5.51 -14.24
C ALA A 121 -12.27 7.04 -14.34
N GLY A 122 -13.46 7.53 -14.69
CA GLY A 122 -13.71 8.98 -14.84
C GLY A 122 -13.44 9.76 -13.54
N PRO A 123 -13.33 11.10 -13.60
CA PRO A 123 -12.90 11.93 -12.46
C PRO A 123 -13.77 11.82 -11.20
N GLU A 124 -14.96 11.21 -11.28
CA GLU A 124 -15.85 10.96 -10.12
C GLU A 124 -15.71 9.56 -9.50
N ALA A 125 -14.86 8.69 -10.07
CA ALA A 125 -14.73 7.33 -9.58
C ALA A 125 -13.94 7.25 -8.28
N VAL A 126 -14.64 6.92 -7.20
CA VAL A 126 -14.05 6.81 -5.85
C VAL A 126 -13.45 5.42 -5.59
N GLN A 127 -13.59 4.48 -6.52
CA GLN A 127 -13.07 3.13 -6.39
C GLN A 127 -11.67 3.00 -7.00
N PHE A 128 -10.83 2.19 -6.37
CA PHE A 128 -9.52 1.81 -6.89
C PHE A 128 -9.65 0.69 -7.91
N THR A 129 -9.00 0.86 -9.06
CA THR A 129 -8.81 -0.21 -10.04
C THR A 129 -7.72 -1.13 -9.54
N THR A 130 -8.01 -2.43 -9.45
CA THR A 130 -7.07 -3.41 -8.87
C THR A 130 -7.22 -4.74 -9.58
N THR A 131 -6.12 -5.46 -9.71
CA THR A 131 -6.09 -6.85 -10.18
C THR A 131 -5.85 -7.78 -8.98
N GLU A 132 -6.79 -8.71 -8.71
CA GLU A 132 -6.60 -9.72 -7.65
C GLU A 132 -5.59 -10.75 -8.14
N LEU A 133 -4.38 -10.76 -7.58
CA LEU A 133 -3.31 -11.67 -7.99
C LEU A 133 -3.45 -13.02 -7.29
N PHE A 134 -3.75 -13.00 -5.99
CA PHE A 134 -3.89 -14.19 -5.18
C PHE A 134 -5.11 -14.08 -4.26
N LYS A 135 -5.77 -15.22 -4.05
CA LYS A 135 -6.89 -15.35 -3.11
C LYS A 135 -6.81 -16.66 -2.34
N ARG A 136 -7.08 -16.60 -1.04
CA ARG A 136 -7.18 -17.78 -0.18
C ARG A 136 -8.55 -18.45 -0.34
N GLN A 137 -8.54 -19.77 -0.45
CA GLN A 137 -9.75 -20.58 -0.62
C GLN A 137 -10.39 -20.92 0.75
N GLY A 138 -11.13 -19.97 1.35
CA GLY A 138 -11.72 -20.12 2.68
C GLY A 138 -10.71 -20.02 3.83
N ASP A 139 -11.19 -20.07 5.07
CA ASP A 139 -10.42 -19.68 6.27
C ASP A 139 -9.15 -20.52 6.51
N SER A 140 -9.13 -21.77 6.04
CA SER A 140 -8.00 -22.71 6.20
C SER A 140 -7.41 -23.19 4.87
N GLY A 141 -7.92 -22.73 3.73
CA GLY A 141 -7.45 -23.17 2.42
C GLY A 141 -6.10 -22.55 2.03
N LYS A 142 -5.52 -23.03 0.93
CA LYS A 142 -4.27 -22.50 0.39
C LYS A 142 -4.49 -21.15 -0.30
N LEU A 143 -3.48 -20.28 -0.26
CA LEU A 143 -3.40 -19.10 -1.13
C LEU A 143 -3.13 -19.59 -2.56
N ARG A 144 -3.96 -19.18 -3.52
CA ARG A 144 -3.84 -19.58 -4.93
C ARG A 144 -3.77 -18.33 -5.81
N PRO A 145 -2.99 -18.33 -6.90
CA PRO A 145 -3.11 -17.25 -7.86
C PRO A 145 -4.46 -17.33 -8.57
N THR A 146 -4.93 -16.18 -9.02
CA THR A 146 -6.18 -16.07 -9.80
C THR A 146 -5.96 -16.32 -11.29
N GLY A 147 -4.71 -16.23 -11.76
CA GLY A 147 -4.34 -16.23 -13.18
C GLY A 147 -4.53 -14.88 -13.88
N LEU A 148 -4.96 -13.85 -13.16
CA LEU A 148 -5.08 -12.49 -13.70
C LEU A 148 -3.71 -11.82 -13.71
N LEU A 149 -3.38 -11.17 -14.82
CA LEU A 149 -2.14 -10.43 -14.98
C LEU A 149 -2.41 -8.92 -14.85
N PRO A 150 -1.71 -8.23 -13.93
CA PRO A 150 -1.90 -6.80 -13.73
C PRO A 150 -1.24 -6.01 -14.86
N LEU A 151 -1.92 -5.02 -15.44
CA LEU A 151 -1.38 -4.30 -16.60
C LEU A 151 -0.15 -3.47 -16.22
N ARG A 152 -0.28 -2.63 -15.18
CA ARG A 152 0.81 -1.74 -14.73
C ARG A 152 2.05 -2.53 -14.33
N ALA A 153 1.89 -3.51 -13.43
CA ALA A 153 3.02 -4.30 -12.96
C ALA A 153 3.60 -5.20 -14.06
N THR A 154 2.80 -5.69 -15.03
CA THR A 154 3.32 -6.42 -16.19
C THR A 154 4.23 -5.54 -17.05
N GLN A 155 3.83 -4.30 -17.32
CA GLN A 155 4.64 -3.37 -18.08
C GLN A 155 5.96 -3.06 -17.38
N GLU A 156 5.92 -2.84 -16.06
CA GLU A 156 7.12 -2.55 -15.29
C GLU A 156 8.06 -3.75 -15.21
N LEU A 157 7.55 -4.96 -14.94
CA LEU A 157 8.33 -6.19 -14.99
C LEU A 157 9.01 -6.38 -16.36
N ALA A 158 8.27 -6.17 -17.45
CA ALA A 158 8.80 -6.32 -18.80
C ALA A 158 9.94 -5.32 -19.09
N ARG A 159 9.88 -4.09 -18.57
CA ARG A 159 10.97 -3.09 -18.69
C ARG A 159 12.27 -3.56 -18.03
N HIS A 160 12.17 -4.37 -16.98
CA HIS A 160 13.31 -4.97 -16.29
C HIS A 160 13.65 -6.39 -16.77
N GLY A 161 13.02 -6.84 -17.87
CA GLY A 161 13.29 -8.15 -18.48
C GLY A 161 12.62 -9.34 -17.79
N PHE A 162 11.61 -9.11 -16.94
CA PHE A 162 10.84 -10.16 -16.27
C PHE A 162 9.52 -10.46 -16.99
N ASP A 163 9.16 -11.74 -17.05
CA ASP A 163 7.87 -12.21 -17.57
C ASP A 163 6.82 -12.24 -16.46
N ALA A 164 5.78 -11.41 -16.58
CA ALA A 164 4.72 -11.31 -15.57
C ALA A 164 3.96 -12.62 -15.32
N ARG A 165 4.02 -13.60 -16.23
CA ARG A 165 3.49 -14.95 -16.00
C ARG A 165 4.13 -15.65 -14.79
N MET A 166 5.33 -15.23 -14.40
CA MET A 166 5.97 -15.70 -13.17
C MET A 166 5.16 -15.37 -11.90
N LEU A 167 4.34 -14.32 -11.92
CA LEU A 167 3.45 -13.97 -10.80
C LEU A 167 2.33 -15.00 -10.61
N CYS A 168 1.95 -15.70 -11.67
CA CYS A 168 0.88 -16.69 -11.65
C CYS A 168 1.40 -18.14 -11.72
N ALA A 169 2.70 -18.33 -11.89
CA ALA A 169 3.33 -19.64 -11.91
C ALA A 169 3.34 -20.21 -10.49
N VAL A 170 2.31 -20.99 -10.14
CA VAL A 170 2.47 -21.97 -9.07
C VAL A 170 3.20 -23.13 -9.71
N GLU A 171 4.40 -23.44 -9.22
CA GLU A 171 4.93 -24.78 -9.45
C GLU A 171 3.88 -25.75 -8.90
N GLU A 172 3.29 -26.55 -9.79
CA GLU A 172 2.48 -27.70 -9.41
C GLU A 172 3.44 -28.66 -8.71
N GLU A 173 3.59 -28.47 -7.40
CA GLU A 173 4.29 -29.42 -6.55
C GLU A 173 3.44 -30.69 -6.54
N GLN A 174 3.77 -31.59 -7.47
CA GLN A 174 3.26 -32.94 -7.57
C GLN A 174 3.48 -33.62 -6.21
N ARG A 175 2.41 -33.86 -5.47
CA ARG A 175 2.36 -34.77 -4.33
C ARG A 175 1.04 -35.49 -4.28
#